data_AF-A0A5C7Q7I1-F1
#
_entry.id   AF-A0A5C7Q7I1-F1
#
_cell.length_a   1.000
_cell.length_b   1.000
_cell.length_c   1.000
_cell.angle_alpha   90.00
_cell.angle_beta   90.00
_cell.angle_gamma   90.00
#
_symmetry.space_group_name_H-M   'P 1'
#
loop_
_entity.id
_entity.type
_entity.pdbx_description
1 polymer ?
#
loop_
_entity_poly.entity_id
_entity_poly.type
_entity_poly.pdbx_seq_one_letter_code
_entity_poly.pdbx_strand_id
1 'polypeptide(L)' 'MTEITDQAGDHWVPACGGTEQPTKTRTGRTLLYMWNTTKGEHAYYDCERDVFLSNEEASAALALN' A
#
# COMPACT_ATOMS: atom_id res chain seq x y z
N MET A 1 27.83 -23.80 -3.14
CA MET A 1 26.35 -23.74 -3.06
C MET A 1 26.06 -22.38 -2.45
N THR A 2 25.84 -21.37 -3.31
CA THR A 2 25.64 -20.00 -2.84
C THR A 2 24.21 -19.93 -2.31
N GLU A 3 24.05 -19.76 -1.01
CA GLU A 3 22.77 -19.46 -0.40
C GLU A 3 22.28 -18.14 -1.00
N ILE A 4 21.30 -18.21 -1.90
CA ILE A 4 20.48 -17.07 -2.22
C ILE A 4 19.61 -16.88 -0.97
N THR A 5 20.10 -16.07 -0.03
CA THR A 5 19.23 -15.48 0.97
C THR A 5 18.27 -14.61 0.20
N ASP A 6 17.11 -15.16 -0.16
CA ASP A 6 15.92 -14.37 -0.46
C ASP A 6 15.75 -13.46 0.76
N GLN A 7 16.23 -12.22 0.65
CA GLN A 7 15.88 -11.16 1.57
C GLN A 7 14.38 -11.04 1.37
N ALA A 8 13.61 -11.81 2.14
CA ALA A 8 12.17 -11.90 2.01
C ALA A 8 11.68 -10.45 1.97
N GLY A 9 11.25 -10.02 0.78
CA GLY A 9 10.86 -8.65 0.55
C GLY A 9 9.74 -8.27 1.52
N ASP A 10 9.48 -6.98 1.65
CA ASP A 10 8.31 -6.53 2.41
C ASP A 10 7.05 -7.25 1.90
N HIS A 11 6.40 -8.01 2.79
CA HIS A 11 5.21 -8.77 2.44
C HIS A 11 3.98 -7.91 2.72
N TRP A 12 3.44 -7.35 1.65
CA TRP A 12 2.26 -6.50 1.68
C TRP A 12 1.01 -7.29 1.32
N VAL A 13 -0.02 -7.14 2.13
CA VAL A 13 -1.35 -7.72 1.90
C VAL A 13 -2.40 -6.61 1.98
N PRO A 14 -3.56 -6.76 1.31
CA PRO A 14 -4.69 -5.86 1.56
C PRO A 14 -5.02 -5.83 3.05
N ALA A 15 -5.34 -4.65 3.56
CA ALA A 15 -5.71 -4.48 4.96
C ALA A 15 -7.02 -5.23 5.30
N CYS A 16 -7.50 -5.07 6.53
CA CYS A 16 -8.73 -5.72 7.00
C CYS A 16 -8.71 -7.26 6.85
N GLY A 17 -7.55 -7.89 7.05
CA GLY A 17 -7.39 -9.34 6.90
C GLY A 17 -7.46 -9.82 5.44
N GLY A 18 -7.09 -8.97 4.49
CA GLY A 18 -7.09 -9.31 3.06
C GLY A 18 -8.38 -8.99 2.32
N THR A 19 -9.38 -8.42 2.99
CA THR A 19 -10.67 -8.08 2.36
C THR A 19 -10.75 -6.64 1.87
N GLU A 20 -9.78 -5.80 2.21
CA GLU A 20 -9.74 -4.40 1.76
C GLU A 20 -9.84 -4.33 0.23
N GLN A 21 -10.70 -3.44 -0.26
CA GLN A 21 -10.91 -3.23 -1.68
C GLN A 21 -10.33 -1.88 -2.11
N PRO A 22 -9.79 -1.78 -3.34
CA PRO A 22 -9.38 -0.51 -3.90
C PRO A 22 -10.55 0.48 -3.88
N THR A 23 -10.31 1.67 -3.35
CA THR A 23 -11.29 2.74 -3.28
C THR A 23 -10.85 3.88 -4.18
N LYS A 24 -11.76 4.31 -5.06
CA LYS A 24 -11.54 5.50 -5.87
C LYS A 24 -11.69 6.75 -5.02
N THR A 25 -10.62 7.52 -4.90
CA THR A 25 -10.61 8.78 -4.15
C THR A 25 -11.25 9.89 -4.97
N ARG A 26 -11.54 11.00 -4.29
CA ARG A 26 -12.11 12.21 -4.94
C ARG A 26 -11.14 12.88 -5.91
N THR A 27 -9.83 12.69 -5.72
CA THR A 27 -8.79 13.17 -6.67
C THR A 27 -8.72 12.32 -7.94
N GLY A 28 -9.52 11.26 -8.03
CA GLY A 28 -9.61 10.37 -9.18
C GLY A 28 -8.67 9.16 -9.10
N ARG A 29 -7.76 9.12 -8.13
CA ARG A 29 -6.83 8.00 -7.92
C ARG A 29 -7.53 6.79 -7.34
N THR A 30 -7.04 5.60 -7.67
CA THR A 30 -7.53 4.35 -7.09
C THR A 30 -6.52 3.85 -6.06
N LEU A 31 -6.85 3.97 -4.77
CA LEU A 31 -5.95 3.59 -3.68
C LEU A 31 -6.44 2.34 -2.97
N LEU A 32 -5.51 1.47 -2.56
CA LEU A 32 -5.77 0.31 -1.73
C LEU A 32 -4.99 0.44 -0.42
N TYR A 33 -5.68 0.29 0.71
CA TYR A 33 -5.04 0.28 2.01
C TYR A 33 -4.38 -1.08 2.25
N MET A 34 -3.08 -1.08 2.54
CA MET A 34 -2.25 -2.27 2.63
C MET A 34 -1.59 -2.37 4.01
N TRP A 35 -1.34 -3.59 4.43
CA TRP A 35 -0.61 -3.95 5.64
C TRP A 35 0.68 -4.69 5.29
N ASN A 36 1.81 -4.21 5.81
CA ASN A 36 3.08 -4.92 5.73
C ASN A 36 3.20 -5.88 6.92
N THR A 37 3.07 -7.18 6.65
CA THR A 37 3.16 -8.20 7.72
C THR A 37 4.57 -8.38 8.26
N THR A 38 5.59 -7.96 7.49
CA THR A 38 7.00 -8.05 7.88
C THR A 38 7.38 -6.93 8.84
N LYS A 39 7.00 -5.69 8.54
CA LYS A 39 7.37 -4.49 9.32
C LYS A 39 6.34 -4.05 10.35
N GLY A 40 5.10 -4.49 10.22
CA GLY A 40 4.03 -4.09 11.11
C GLY A 40 3.55 -2.65 10.86
N GLU A 41 3.54 -2.20 9.61
CA GLU A 41 3.11 -0.86 9.23
C GLU A 41 2.05 -0.87 8.12
N HIS A 42 1.30 0.23 8.02
CA HIS A 42 0.30 0.43 6.97
C HIS A 42 0.74 1.49 5.97
N ALA A 43 0.31 1.33 4.72
CA ALA A 43 0.50 2.32 3.67
C ALA A 43 -0.67 2.28 2.67
N TYR A 44 -0.84 3.36 1.92
CA TYR A 44 -1.73 3.37 0.77
C TYR A 44 -0.94 3.02 -0.50
N TYR A 45 -1.42 2.05 -1.24
CA TYR A 45 -0.90 1.66 -2.54
C TYR A 45 -1.75 2.28 -3.65
N ASP A 46 -1.12 3.02 -4.56
CA ASP A 46 -1.75 3.60 -5.73
C ASP A 46 -1.78 2.56 -6.86
N CYS A 47 -2.96 2.02 -7.12
CA CYS A 47 -3.17 0.93 -8.08
C CYS A 47 -2.93 1.35 -9.53
N GLU A 48 -3.01 2.66 -9.83
CA GLU A 48 -2.83 3.18 -11.18
C GLU A 48 -1.36 3.46 -11.49
N ARG A 49 -0.58 3.80 -10.46
CA ARG A 49 0.84 4.17 -10.57
C ARG A 49 1.80 3.08 -10.14
N ASP A 50 1.29 2.00 -9.55
CA ASP A 50 2.08 0.87 -9.03
C ASP A 50 3.13 1.31 -7.98
N VAL A 51 2.72 2.16 -7.04
CA VAL A 51 3.61 2.70 -6.00
C VAL A 51 2.92 2.81 -4.63
N PHE A 52 3.68 2.62 -3.56
CA PHE A 52 3.26 3.03 -2.22
C PHE A 52 3.41 4.53 -2.05
N LEU A 53 2.40 5.15 -1.47
CA LEU A 53 2.38 6.59 -1.19
C LEU A 53 3.03 6.89 0.15
N SER A 54 3.73 8.02 0.21
CA SER A 54 4.09 8.65 1.47
C SER A 54 2.84 9.10 2.23
N ASN A 55 2.97 9.35 3.53
CA ASN A 55 1.86 9.83 4.35
C ASN A 55 1.30 11.18 3.83
N GLU A 56 2.16 12.06 3.32
CA GLU A 56 1.76 13.34 2.71
C GLU A 56 0.97 13.13 1.41
N GLU A 57 1.44 12.27 0.51
CA GLU A 57 0.74 11.96 -0.74
C GLU A 57 -0.60 11.25 -0.50
N ALA A 58 -0.64 10.32 0.46
CA ALA A 58 -1.86 9.65 0.87
C ALA A 58 -2.85 10.67 1.45
N SER A 59 -2.39 11.55 2.33
CA SER A 59 -3.23 12.62 2.90
C SER A 59 -3.78 13.53 1.81
N ALA A 60 -2.95 13.97 0.86
CA ALA A 60 -3.39 14.81 -0.25
C ALA A 60 -4.37 14.10 -1.19
N ALA A 61 -4.22 12.78 -1.40
CA ALA A 61 -5.12 12.00 -2.25
C ALA A 61 -6.49 11.73 -1.58
N LEU A 62 -6.52 11.64 -0.25
CA LEU A 62 -7.72 11.36 0.56
C LEU A 62 -8.46 12.63 1.00
N ALA A 63 -7.75 13.73 1.26
CA ALA A 63 -8.34 14.97 1.75
C ALA A 63 -9.23 15.62 0.68
N LEU A 64 -10.39 16.11 1.13
CA LEU A 64 -11.10 17.20 0.46
C LEU A 64 -10.33 18.48 0.78
N ASN A 65 -9.88 19.20 -0.23
CA ASN A 65 -9.51 20.60 -0.03
C ASN A 65 -10.75 21.43 0.32
#